data_AF-A0A819TB84-F1
#
_entry.id   AF-A0A819TB84-F1
#
_cell.length_a   1.000
_cell.length_b   1.000
_cell.length_c   1.000
_cell.angle_alpha   90.00
_cell.angle_beta   90.00
_cell.angle_gamma   90.00
#
_symmetry.space_group_name_H-M   'P 1'
#
loop_
_entity.id
_entity.type
_entity.pdbx_description
1 polymer ?
#
loop_
_entity_poly.entity_id
_entity_poly.type
_entity_poly.pdbx_seq_one_letter_code
_entity_poly.pdbx_strand_id
1 'polypeptide(L)'
;MLSRKRIIAATDVHKEPEFTISERTEAFASFVQQRIWLHEQLYFHSSDLSVYNILVPLIIKQGSLSIERIRSILPTLIEQHSVLCTIVRFNPQNNQIEQYIQAAT
;
A
#
# COMPACT_ATOMS: atom_id res chain seq x y z
N MET A 1 -40.76 1.18 -12.80
CA MET A 1 -40.52 -0.27 -12.56
C MET A 1 -39.86 -0.83 -13.82
N LEU A 2 -38.54 -1.01 -13.82
CA LEU A 2 -37.76 -1.73 -14.86
C LEU A 2 -36.38 -2.03 -14.27
N SER A 3 -36.25 -3.24 -13.71
CA SER A 3 -35.06 -3.76 -13.05
C SER A 3 -33.99 -4.11 -14.08
N ARG A 4 -32.82 -3.47 -14.00
CA ARG A 4 -31.62 -3.88 -14.77
C ARG A 4 -30.92 -5.02 -14.02
N LYS A 5 -31.05 -6.23 -14.56
CA LYS A 5 -30.22 -7.40 -14.24
C LYS A 5 -28.75 -7.03 -14.46
N ARG A 6 -27.93 -7.04 -13.39
CA ARG A 6 -26.47 -7.07 -13.50
C ARG A 6 -26.06 -8.53 -13.72
N ILE A 7 -25.52 -8.81 -14.89
CA ILE A 7 -24.78 -10.04 -15.19
C ILE A 7 -23.39 -9.82 -14.59
N ILE A 8 -23.06 -10.54 -13.51
CA ILE A 8 -21.70 -10.63 -12.98
C ILE A 8 -21.16 -11.95 -13.51
N ALA A 9 -20.27 -11.90 -14.50
CA ALA A 9 -19.62 -13.06 -15.07
C ALA A 9 -18.12 -12.98 -14.80
N ALA A 10 -17.61 -14.08 -14.22
CA ALA A 10 -16.23 -14.56 -14.14
C ALA A 10 -15.19 -13.60 -13.52
N THR A 11 -14.81 -13.83 -12.27
CA THR A 11 -13.69 -14.71 -11.89
C THR A 11 -12.34 -14.17 -12.40
N ASP A 12 -11.80 -13.23 -11.64
CA ASP A 12 -10.35 -13.16 -11.45
C ASP A 12 -10.13 -13.10 -9.94
N VAL A 13 -9.86 -14.27 -9.35
CA VAL A 13 -9.42 -14.35 -7.96
C VAL A 13 -7.99 -13.82 -7.98
N HIS A 14 -7.84 -12.50 -7.91
CA HIS A 14 -6.57 -11.90 -7.53
C HIS A 14 -6.23 -12.47 -6.15
N LYS A 15 -5.33 -13.45 -6.12
CA LYS A 15 -4.70 -13.90 -4.89
C LYS A 15 -3.95 -12.69 -4.35
N GLU A 16 -4.48 -12.06 -3.31
CA GLU A 16 -3.73 -11.03 -2.60
C GLU A 16 -2.39 -11.64 -2.20
N PRO A 17 -1.27 -10.94 -2.42
CA PRO A 17 0.03 -11.44 -2.00
C PRO A 17 -0.02 -11.77 -0.51
N GLU A 18 0.22 -13.04 -0.18
CA GLU A 18 0.30 -13.52 1.19
C GLU A 18 1.62 -13.01 1.78
N PHE A 19 1.57 -11.87 2.46
CA PHE A 19 2.75 -11.34 3.13
C PHE A 19 3.01 -12.07 4.45
N THR A 20 4.18 -12.70 4.58
CA THR A 20 4.61 -13.35 5.82
C THR A 20 5.37 -12.35 6.70
N ILE A 21 4.98 -12.21 7.97
CA ILE A 21 5.67 -11.34 8.94
C ILE A 21 7.00 -12.02 9.33
N SER A 22 8.11 -11.57 8.76
CA SER A 22 9.47 -12.01 9.12
C SER A 22 10.19 -10.92 9.93
N GLU A 23 10.72 -11.29 11.10
CA GLU A 23 11.39 -10.47 12.12
C GLU A 23 10.83 -9.06 12.41
N ARG A 24 9.98 -9.03 13.44
CA ARG A 24 9.33 -7.86 14.04
C ARG A 24 10.35 -6.87 14.63
N THR A 25 10.94 -6.00 13.81
CA THR A 25 11.63 -4.82 14.35
C THR A 25 10.57 -3.77 14.65
N GLU A 26 9.89 -3.90 15.80
CA GLU A 26 8.96 -2.88 16.28
C GLU A 26 9.75 -1.67 16.75
N ALA A 27 9.59 -0.56 16.03
CA ALA A 27 10.23 0.71 16.35
C ALA A 27 9.19 1.81 16.51
N PHE A 28 9.56 2.88 17.20
CA PHE A 28 8.76 4.10 17.23
C PHE A 28 8.60 4.66 15.82
N ALA A 29 7.38 5.01 15.43
CA ALA A 29 7.16 5.76 14.21
C ALA A 29 7.83 7.14 14.32
N SER A 30 8.45 7.60 13.23
CA SER A 30 8.99 8.95 13.15
C SER A 30 7.88 10.01 13.31
N PHE A 31 8.26 11.23 13.68
CA PHE A 31 7.31 12.34 13.84
C PHE A 31 6.45 12.56 12.57
N VAL A 32 7.04 12.43 11.39
CA VAL A 32 6.32 12.59 10.11
C VAL A 32 5.30 11.47 9.91
N GLN A 33 5.68 10.22 10.18
CA GLN A 33 4.76 9.07 10.11
C GLN A 33 3.59 9.21 11.10
N GLN A 34 3.86 9.64 12.33
CA GLN A 34 2.82 9.87 13.35
C GLN A 34 1.81 10.92 12.89
N ARG A 35 2.29 12.04 12.34
CA ARG A 35 1.43 13.12 11.85
C ARG A 35 0.55 12.68 10.68
N ILE A 36 1.13 11.97 9.71
CA ILE A 36 0.39 11.44 8.56
C ILE A 36 -0.68 10.46 9.03
N TRP A 37 -0.31 9.50 9.87
CA TRP A 37 -1.26 8.50 10.40
C TRP A 37 -2.43 9.17 11.13
N LEU A 38 -2.15 10.13 12.01
CA LEU A 38 -3.19 10.86 12.73
C LEU A 38 -4.11 11.63 11.77
N HIS A 39 -3.54 12.31 10.77
CA HIS A 39 -4.32 13.01 9.76
C HIS A 39 -5.25 12.04 9.00
N GLU A 40 -4.74 10.88 8.58
CA GLU A 40 -5.56 9.86 7.91
C GLU A 40 -6.69 9.32 8.79
N GLN A 41 -6.47 9.14 10.10
CA GLN A 41 -7.54 8.72 11.02
C GLN A 41 -8.64 9.77 11.18
N LEU A 42 -8.28 11.06 11.23
CA LEU A 42 -9.24 12.15 11.39
C LEU A 42 -10.13 12.35 10.16
N TYR A 43 -9.58 12.09 8.97
CA TYR A 43 -10.27 12.28 7.69
C TYR A 43 -10.69 10.97 7.03
N PHE A 44 -10.69 9.85 7.77
CA PHE A 44 -10.99 8.51 7.24
C PHE A 44 -12.37 8.40 6.56
N HIS A 45 -13.31 9.27 6.89
CA HIS A 45 -14.66 9.32 6.30
C HIS A 45 -14.85 10.45 5.28
N SER A 46 -13.82 11.25 5.03
CA SER A 46 -13.85 12.32 4.06
C SER A 46 -13.49 11.77 2.68
N SER A 47 -14.05 12.34 1.62
CA SER A 47 -13.69 11.97 0.24
C SER A 47 -12.23 12.31 -0.12
N ASP A 48 -11.49 12.95 0.80
CA ASP A 48 -10.11 13.43 0.67
C ASP A 48 -9.04 12.43 1.16
N LEU A 49 -9.36 11.14 1.25
CA LEU A 49 -8.46 10.04 1.68
C LEU A 49 -7.14 9.89 0.87
N SER A 50 -6.90 10.73 -0.13
CA SER A 50 -5.76 10.64 -1.05
C SER A 50 -4.79 11.81 -0.99
N VAL A 51 -4.90 12.73 -0.01
CA VAL A 51 -4.04 13.94 0.06
C VAL A 51 -2.53 13.64 0.12
N TYR A 52 -2.13 12.47 0.61
CA TYR A 52 -0.73 12.04 0.69
C TYR A 52 -0.32 11.08 -0.44
N ASN A 53 -1.22 10.73 -1.36
CA ASN A 53 -0.90 9.90 -2.50
C ASN A 53 -0.15 10.72 -3.55
N ILE A 54 1.06 10.29 -3.88
CA ILE A 54 1.86 10.91 -4.95
C ILE A 54 1.62 10.11 -6.23
N LEU A 55 0.98 10.74 -7.22
CA LEU A 55 0.76 10.17 -8.55
C LEU A 55 1.82 10.70 -9.52
N VAL A 56 2.65 9.81 -10.07
CA VAL A 56 3.70 10.18 -11.02
C VAL A 56 3.47 9.43 -12.35
N PRO A 57 3.07 10.12 -13.43
CA PRO A 57 2.93 9.50 -14.73
C PRO A 57 4.30 9.29 -15.39
N LEU A 58 4.57 8.07 -15.85
CA LEU A 58 5.73 7.77 -16.69
C LEU A 58 5.35 7.86 -18.17
N ILE A 59 5.96 8.79 -18.91
CA ILE A 59 5.69 9.01 -20.33
C ILE A 59 6.91 8.61 -21.16
N ILE A 60 6.72 7.67 -22.08
CA ILE A 60 7.75 7.21 -23.02
C ILE A 60 7.59 7.96 -24.34
N LYS A 61 8.53 8.86 -24.64
CA LYS A 61 8.48 9.67 -25.87
C LYS A 61 8.93 8.88 -27.10
N GLN A 62 9.85 7.94 -26.94
CA GLN A 62 10.49 7.17 -28.01
C GLN A 62 10.82 5.76 -27.52
N GLY A 63 10.72 4.76 -28.40
CA GLY A 63 10.96 3.35 -28.08
C GLY A 63 9.75 2.62 -27.52
N SER A 64 9.94 1.35 -27.15
CA SER A 64 8.92 0.51 -26.51
C SER A 64 9.38 0.10 -25.11
N LEU A 65 8.41 0.09 -24.18
CA LEU A 65 8.63 -0.33 -22.80
C LEU A 65 7.71 -1.52 -22.54
N SER A 66 8.28 -2.68 -22.19
CA SER A 66 7.49 -3.85 -21.80
C SER A 66 6.92 -3.64 -20.39
N ILE A 67 5.59 -3.57 -20.32
CA ILE A 67 4.87 -3.48 -19.05
C ILE A 67 5.08 -4.75 -18.23
N GLU A 68 5.22 -5.90 -18.90
CA GLU A 68 5.48 -7.20 -18.28
C GLU A 68 6.82 -7.21 -17.57
N ARG A 69 7.86 -6.62 -18.20
CA ARG A 69 9.19 -6.50 -17.60
C ARG A 69 9.20 -5.53 -16.42
N ILE A 70 8.46 -4.42 -16.49
CA ILE A 70 8.29 -3.54 -15.33
C ILE A 70 7.60 -4.30 -14.20
N ARG A 71 6.51 -4.99 -14.51
CA ARG A 71 5.77 -5.74 -13.50
C ARG A 71 6.64 -6.80 -12.84
N SER A 72 7.50 -7.48 -13.60
CA SER A 72 8.40 -8.50 -13.05
C SER A 72 9.49 -7.95 -12.13
N ILE A 73 9.87 -6.66 -12.24
CA ILE A 73 10.90 -6.06 -11.37
C ILE A 73 10.32 -5.48 -10.06
N LEU A 74 9.01 -5.19 -10.02
CA LEU A 74 8.38 -4.60 -8.82
C LEU A 74 8.60 -5.42 -7.54
N PRO A 75 8.46 -6.77 -7.54
CA PRO A 75 8.73 -7.56 -6.33
C PRO A 75 10.16 -7.37 -5.82
N THR A 76 11.14 -7.41 -6.71
CA THR A 76 12.56 -7.20 -6.36
C THR A 76 12.81 -5.80 -5.79
N LEU A 77 12.16 -4.76 -6.34
CA LEU A 77 12.26 -3.40 -5.79
C LEU A 77 11.65 -3.31 -4.39
N ILE A 78 10.50 -3.96 -4.16
CA ILE A 78 9.85 -4.00 -2.86
C ILE A 78 10.75 -4.71 -1.83
N GLU A 79 11.32 -5.86 -2.18
CA GLU A 79 12.25 -6.61 -1.33
C GLU A 79 13.52 -5.82 -0.98
N GLN A 80 14.07 -5.05 -1.93
CA GLN A 80 15.28 -4.24 -1.70
C GLN A 80 15.05 -3.01 -0.83
N HIS A 81 13.81 -2.51 -0.76
CA HIS A 81 13.47 -1.25 -0.09
C HIS A 81 12.52 -1.49 1.07
N SER A 82 13.07 -1.70 2.27
CA SER A 82 12.32 -1.93 3.51
C SER A 82 11.25 -0.86 3.82
N VAL A 83 11.44 0.38 3.35
CA VAL A 83 10.46 1.46 3.49
C VAL A 83 9.13 1.15 2.79
N LEU A 84 9.17 0.43 1.66
CA LEU A 84 7.96 0.05 0.91
C LEU A 84 7.16 -1.05 1.61
N CYS A 85 7.80 -1.77 2.53
CA CYS A 85 7.15 -2.80 3.35
C CYS A 85 6.95 -2.36 4.80
N THR A 86 7.07 -1.07 5.08
CA THR A 86 6.87 -0.54 6.43
C THR A 86 5.38 -0.36 6.69
N ILE A 87 4.90 -0.97 7.77
CA ILE A 87 3.53 -0.79 8.26
C ILE A 87 3.58 0.10 9.49
N VAL A 88 2.72 1.13 9.51
CA VAL A 88 2.53 2.03 10.65
C VAL A 88 1.19 1.70 11.29
N ARG A 89 1.17 1.46 12.60
CA ARG A 89 -0.05 1.14 13.34
C ARG A 89 -0.09 1.79 14.71
N PHE A 90 -1.28 1.96 15.24
CA PHE A 90 -1.47 2.31 16.65
C PHE A 90 -1.47 1.05 17.52
N ASN A 91 -0.65 1.04 18.57
CA ASN A 91 -0.65 0.03 19.60
C ASN A 91 -1.45 0.54 20.83
N PRO A 92 -2.61 -0.07 21.13
CA PRO A 92 -3.47 0.37 22.24
C PRO A 92 -2.92 0.02 23.63
N GLN A 93 -1.92 -0.86 23.74
CA GLN A 93 -1.36 -1.27 25.04
C GLN A 93 -0.44 -0.19 25.63
N ASN A 94 0.29 0.52 24.78
CA ASN A 94 1.23 1.57 25.16
C ASN A 94 0.81 2.97 24.67
N ASN A 95 -0.33 3.07 23.97
CA ASN A 95 -0.84 4.31 23.35
C ASN A 95 0.16 4.97 22.40
N GLN A 96 0.92 4.16 21.64
CA GLN A 96 1.96 4.65 20.75
C GLN A 96 1.70 4.24 19.31
N ILE A 97 2.19 5.05 18.38
CA ILE A 97 2.24 4.69 16.97
C ILE A 97 3.59 4.01 16.71
N GLU A 98 3.52 2.75 16.32
CA GLU A 98 4.66 1.90 16.02
C GLU A 98 4.79 1.70 14.52
N GLN A 99 6.01 1.43 14.09
CA GLN A 99 6.31 0.93 12.76
C GLN A 99 7.00 -0.43 12.84
N TYR A 100 6.73 -1.27 11.86
CA TYR A 100 7.45 -2.52 11.66
C TYR A 100 7.59 -2.82 10.18
N ILE A 101 8.62 -3.58 9.82
CA ILE A 101 8.86 -4.03 8.45
C ILE A 101 8.17 -5.39 8.30
N GLN A 102 7.35 -5.53 7.26
CA GLN A 102 6.79 -6.79 6.83
C GLN A 102 7.64 -7.33 5.68
N ALA A 103 7.97 -8.62 5.64
CA ALA A 103 8.68 -9.15 4.49
C ALA A 103 7.75 -9.23 3.27
N ALA A 104 8.26 -8.83 2.11
CA ALA A 104 7.62 -9.17 0.84
C ALA A 104 7.87 -10.67 0.57
N THR A 105 6.83 -11.38 0.12
CA THR A 105 6.88 -12.80 -0.25
C THR A 105 6.42 -12.94 -1.69
#